data_AF-A0A9W6YS53-F1
#
_entry.id   AF-A0A9W6YS53-F1
#
_cell.length_a   1.000
_cell.length_b   1.000
_cell.length_c   1.000
_cell.angle_alpha   90.00
_cell.angle_beta   90.00
_cell.angle_gamma   90.00
#
_symmetry.space_group_name_H-M   'P 1'
#
loop_
_entity.id
_entity.type
_entity.pdbx_description
1 polymer ?
#
loop_
_entity_poly.entity_id
_entity_poly.type
_entity_poly.pdbx_seq_one_letter_code
_entity_poly.pdbx_strand_id
1 'polypeptide(L)'
;MVITEDCPDVERPLPPFESFRVLNEVTLEQVLESSNQLHNPNEWLYELCEPDAVLTPYSPRVYRYLTEYFELKQQRPRGIVKREGMCPYCPLQVIDGRHRCFYDLNTSDYAVHLMYHHGIFTTGSFCLEPTVHKLAKEYKSRTKKIRLVESVQCPYDGCGLVIKVNSKQAGSKLVSAYLRHVRNKHIDRRNHRRQKV
;
A
#
# COMPACT_ATOMS: atom_id res chain seq x y z
N MET A 1 1.80 14.91 -22.11
CA MET A 1 0.51 15.37 -21.58
C MET A 1 0.72 16.82 -21.20
N VAL A 2 0.09 17.77 -21.90
CA VAL A 2 0.20 19.20 -21.61
C VAL A 2 -1.05 19.58 -20.82
N ILE A 3 -0.88 19.95 -19.56
CA ILE A 3 -1.96 20.38 -18.67
C ILE A 3 -1.70 21.86 -18.37
N THR A 4 -2.64 22.74 -18.71
CA THR A 4 -2.54 24.18 -18.49
C THR A 4 -3.31 24.61 -17.24
N GLU A 5 -2.96 25.77 -16.67
CA GLU A 5 -3.18 26.13 -15.26
C GLU A 5 -4.55 26.75 -14.92
N ASP A 6 -5.33 27.21 -15.90
CA ASP A 6 -6.63 27.87 -15.65
C ASP A 6 -7.80 26.90 -15.76
N CYS A 7 -8.08 26.16 -14.68
CA CYS A 7 -9.25 25.32 -14.57
C CYS A 7 -9.89 25.47 -13.20
N PRO A 8 -11.23 25.42 -13.10
CA PRO A 8 -11.92 25.64 -11.84
C PRO A 8 -11.58 24.56 -10.79
N ASP A 9 -11.75 24.94 -9.52
CA ASP A 9 -11.60 24.05 -8.39
C ASP A 9 -12.62 22.91 -8.43
N VAL A 10 -12.26 21.77 -7.85
CA VAL A 10 -13.16 20.61 -7.76
C VAL A 10 -14.09 20.78 -6.57
N GLU A 11 -15.40 20.66 -6.77
CA GLU A 11 -16.40 20.83 -5.70
C GLU A 11 -16.33 19.75 -4.60
N ARG A 12 -15.72 18.60 -4.91
CA ARG A 12 -15.56 17.48 -3.98
C ARG A 12 -14.11 17.34 -3.54
N PRO A 13 -13.79 17.48 -2.24
CA PRO A 13 -12.43 17.26 -1.75
C PRO A 13 -12.03 15.78 -1.89
N LEU A 14 -10.73 15.55 -2.05
CA LEU A 14 -10.18 14.19 -1.94
C LEU A 14 -10.38 13.66 -0.52
N PRO A 15 -10.63 12.34 -0.37
CA PRO A 15 -10.55 11.72 0.94
C PRO A 15 -9.10 11.86 1.45
N PRO A 16 -8.93 12.24 2.73
CA PRO A 16 -7.60 12.28 3.34
C PRO A 16 -6.98 10.88 3.30
N PHE A 17 -5.66 10.80 3.19
CA PHE A 17 -5.00 9.49 3.09
C PHE A 17 -5.18 8.67 4.37
N GLU A 18 -5.37 9.35 5.49
CA GLU A 18 -5.75 8.74 6.76
C GLU A 18 -7.00 7.85 6.65
N SER A 19 -7.96 8.19 5.77
CA SER A 19 -9.19 7.43 5.60
C SER A 19 -8.97 6.01 5.06
N PHE A 20 -7.78 5.73 4.50
CA PHE A 20 -7.38 4.41 4.07
C PHE A 20 -6.11 3.92 4.76
N ARG A 21 -5.75 4.53 5.90
CA ARG A 21 -4.67 4.11 6.82
C ARG A 21 -5.22 3.74 8.20
N VAL A 22 -6.52 3.53 8.31
CA VAL A 22 -7.16 3.06 9.54
C VAL A 22 -6.66 1.65 9.83
N LEU A 23 -6.08 1.46 11.01
CA LEU A 23 -5.60 0.15 11.44
C LEU A 23 -6.77 -0.84 11.50
N ASN A 24 -6.57 -2.05 10.98
CA ASN A 24 -7.44 -3.16 11.26
C ASN A 24 -7.23 -3.54 12.73
N GLU A 25 -8.29 -3.59 13.52
CA GLU A 25 -8.22 -4.01 14.93
C GLU A 25 -8.15 -5.54 15.06
N VAL A 26 -7.67 -6.22 14.00
CA VAL A 26 -7.67 -7.67 13.91
C VAL A 26 -6.66 -8.25 14.90
N THR A 27 -7.12 -9.21 15.71
CA THR A 27 -6.29 -9.93 16.67
C THR A 27 -5.82 -11.27 16.10
N LEU A 28 -4.81 -11.89 16.73
CA LEU A 28 -4.35 -13.23 16.32
C LEU A 28 -5.46 -14.26 16.51
N GLU A 29 -6.23 -14.17 17.59
CA GLU A 29 -7.36 -15.06 17.88
C GLU A 29 -8.38 -15.03 16.74
N GLN A 30 -8.76 -13.84 16.26
CA GLN A 30 -9.68 -13.70 15.12
C GLN A 30 -9.12 -14.29 13.83
N VAL A 31 -7.80 -14.18 13.61
CA VAL A 31 -7.14 -14.82 12.45
C VAL A 31 -7.20 -16.34 12.56
N LEU A 32 -6.94 -16.91 13.74
CA LEU A 32 -6.98 -18.35 14.01
C LEU A 32 -8.41 -18.91 13.91
N GLU A 33 -9.39 -18.19 14.44
CA GLU A 33 -10.81 -18.54 14.29
C GLU A 33 -11.22 -18.56 12.82
N SER A 34 -10.79 -17.56 12.05
CA SER A 34 -11.02 -17.50 10.61
C SER A 34 -10.26 -18.58 9.84
N SER A 35 -9.05 -18.96 10.27
CA SER A 35 -8.26 -19.98 9.59
C SER A 35 -8.91 -21.37 9.67
N ASN A 36 -9.63 -21.66 10.75
CA ASN A 36 -10.40 -22.90 10.90
C ASN A 36 -11.52 -23.06 9.86
N GLN A 37 -11.90 -21.97 9.20
CA GLN A 37 -12.94 -21.96 8.16
C GLN A 37 -12.35 -22.06 6.73
N LEU A 38 -11.03 -22.14 6.60
CA LEU A 38 -10.36 -22.27 5.29
C LEU A 38 -10.44 -23.71 4.75
N HIS A 39 -10.21 -23.88 3.45
CA HIS A 39 -10.19 -25.20 2.81
C HIS A 39 -9.13 -26.15 3.39
N ASN A 40 -8.03 -25.61 3.91
CA ASN A 40 -6.97 -26.38 4.56
C ASN A 40 -6.48 -25.67 5.83
N PRO A 41 -7.13 -25.88 6.98
CA PRO A 41 -6.86 -25.13 8.20
C PRO A 41 -5.46 -25.37 8.78
N ASN A 42 -4.82 -26.51 8.43
CA ASN A 42 -3.48 -26.88 8.91
C ASN A 42 -2.35 -26.53 7.92
N GLU A 43 -2.67 -25.87 6.80
CA GLU A 43 -1.68 -25.45 5.80
C GLU A 43 -0.80 -24.31 6.33
N TRP A 44 -1.36 -23.45 7.19
CA TRP A 44 -0.75 -22.20 7.63
C TRP A 44 -0.56 -22.15 9.14
N LEU A 45 0.63 -21.72 9.55
CA LEU A 45 0.95 -21.38 10.94
C LEU A 45 1.08 -19.87 11.07
N TYR A 46 0.50 -19.31 12.13
CA TYR A 46 0.42 -17.87 12.37
C TYR A 46 1.22 -17.49 13.63
N GLU A 47 1.91 -16.36 13.58
CA GLU A 47 2.62 -15.80 14.73
C GLU A 47 2.42 -14.29 14.79
N LEU A 48 2.40 -13.73 16.00
CA LEU A 48 2.43 -12.28 16.19
C LEU A 48 3.81 -11.72 15.83
N CYS A 49 3.82 -10.47 15.39
CA CYS A 49 5.05 -9.70 15.39
C CYS A 49 5.49 -9.48 16.84
N GLU A 50 6.77 -9.75 17.12
CA GLU A 50 7.38 -9.73 18.46
C GLU A 50 6.95 -8.49 19.28
N PRO A 51 6.59 -8.64 20.57
CA PRO A 51 6.09 -7.54 21.40
C PRO A 51 7.05 -6.35 21.53
N ASP A 52 8.37 -6.63 21.49
CA ASP A 52 9.42 -5.63 21.66
C ASP A 52 9.86 -5.00 20.32
N ALA A 53 9.27 -5.41 19.20
CA ALA A 53 9.56 -4.83 17.91
C ALA A 53 8.97 -3.41 17.84
N VAL A 54 9.79 -2.43 17.45
CA VAL A 54 9.28 -1.11 17.09
C VAL A 54 8.40 -1.25 15.84
N LEU A 55 7.09 -1.26 16.06
CA LEU A 55 6.11 -1.32 14.98
C LEU A 55 6.08 0.03 14.25
N THR A 56 6.39 -0.02 12.97
CA THR A 56 6.24 1.11 12.05
C THR A 56 4.92 0.96 11.29
N PRO A 57 4.44 2.01 10.59
CA PRO A 57 3.33 1.88 9.65
C PRO A 57 3.54 0.80 8.56
N TYR A 58 4.79 0.39 8.31
CA TYR A 58 5.12 -0.69 7.39
C TYR A 58 5.09 -2.08 8.04
N SER A 59 5.08 -2.19 9.37
CA SER A 59 5.27 -3.47 10.05
C SER A 59 4.00 -4.33 9.98
N PRO A 60 4.09 -5.61 9.51
CA PRO A 60 3.01 -6.57 9.68
C PRO A 60 2.75 -6.82 11.17
N ARG A 61 1.47 -7.04 11.53
CA ARG A 61 1.08 -7.41 12.91
C ARG A 61 1.07 -8.92 13.14
N VAL A 62 0.71 -9.67 12.11
CA VAL A 62 0.66 -11.14 12.10
C VAL A 62 1.46 -11.62 10.91
N TYR A 63 2.33 -12.60 11.13
CA TYR A 63 2.97 -13.35 10.05
C TYR A 63 2.27 -14.69 9.88
N ARG A 64 2.30 -15.22 8.65
CA ARG A 64 1.95 -16.62 8.40
C ARG A 64 3.02 -17.33 7.58
N TYR A 65 3.12 -18.64 7.78
CA TYR A 65 4.06 -19.53 7.14
C TYR A 65 3.28 -20.74 6.62
N LEU A 66 3.66 -21.28 5.46
CA LEU A 66 3.31 -22.66 5.16
C LEU A 66 4.00 -23.57 6.18
N THR A 67 3.31 -24.63 6.61
CA THR A 67 3.82 -25.57 7.62
C THR A 67 5.23 -26.08 7.27
N GLU A 68 5.51 -26.39 6.00
CA GLU A 68 6.84 -26.80 5.51
C GLU A 68 7.94 -25.74 5.75
N TYR A 69 7.61 -24.45 5.63
CA TYR A 69 8.57 -23.37 5.83
C TYR A 69 8.79 -23.07 7.31
N PHE A 70 7.79 -23.31 8.15
CA PHE A 70 7.92 -23.15 9.58
C PHE A 70 8.91 -24.16 10.18
N GLU A 71 8.86 -25.43 9.75
CA GLU A 71 9.84 -26.44 10.15
C GLU A 71 11.26 -26.04 9.74
N LEU A 72 11.44 -25.51 8.53
CA LEU A 72 12.72 -24.98 8.06
C LEU A 72 13.22 -23.80 8.90
N LYS A 73 12.32 -22.92 9.37
CA LYS A 73 12.65 -21.82 10.29
C LYS A 73 13.25 -22.34 11.59
N GLN A 74 12.68 -23.39 12.16
CA GLN A 74 13.18 -23.99 13.40
C GLN A 74 14.55 -24.64 13.22
N GLN A 75 14.78 -25.29 12.07
CA GLN A 75 16.06 -25.93 11.76
C GLN A 75 17.16 -24.94 11.37
N ARG A 76 16.79 -23.78 10.81
CA ARG A 76 17.72 -22.74 10.34
C ARG A 76 17.29 -21.36 10.84
N PRO A 77 17.50 -21.04 12.13
CA PRO A 77 17.01 -19.81 12.74
C PRO A 77 17.60 -18.52 12.14
N ARG A 78 18.70 -18.61 11.39
CA ARG A 78 19.33 -17.49 10.67
C ARG A 78 19.03 -17.45 9.17
N GLY A 79 18.24 -18.40 8.65
CA GLY A 79 17.88 -18.47 7.23
C GLY A 79 16.73 -17.53 6.88
N ILE A 80 16.72 -17.00 5.66
CA ILE A 80 15.54 -16.34 5.11
C ILE A 80 14.51 -17.42 4.80
N VAL A 81 13.40 -17.40 5.53
CA VAL A 81 12.27 -18.31 5.32
C VAL A 81 11.17 -17.57 4.59
N LYS A 82 10.48 -18.27 3.68
CA LYS A 82 9.31 -17.71 3.01
C LYS A 82 8.20 -17.48 4.03
N ARG A 83 7.68 -16.25 4.06
CA ARG A 83 6.61 -15.85 4.96
C ARG A 83 5.78 -14.74 4.36
N GLU A 84 4.54 -14.67 4.82
CA GLU A 84 3.63 -13.61 4.46
C GLU A 84 3.30 -12.76 5.68
N GLY A 85 3.08 -11.46 5.45
CA GLY A 85 2.71 -10.50 6.48
C GLY A 85 1.29 -10.01 6.24
N MET A 86 0.50 -9.97 7.31
CA MET A 86 -0.80 -9.32 7.29
C MET A 86 -0.61 -7.80 7.17
N CYS A 87 -1.23 -7.19 6.17
CA CYS A 87 -1.32 -5.75 6.08
C CYS A 87 -2.10 -5.23 7.29
N PRO A 88 -1.60 -4.23 8.04
CA PRO A 88 -2.26 -3.73 9.25
C PRO A 88 -3.46 -2.82 8.96
N TYR A 89 -3.82 -2.61 7.69
CA TYR A 89 -4.91 -1.72 7.29
C TYR A 89 -6.02 -2.43 6.50
N CYS A 90 -5.76 -3.63 6.00
CA CYS A 90 -6.75 -4.39 5.22
C CYS A 90 -7.63 -5.25 6.12
N PRO A 91 -8.95 -5.23 5.98
CA PRO A 91 -9.82 -6.09 6.78
C PRO A 91 -9.48 -7.56 6.57
N LEU A 92 -9.70 -8.37 7.61
CA LEU A 92 -9.59 -9.82 7.51
C LEU A 92 -10.69 -10.32 6.56
N GLN A 93 -10.31 -10.70 5.34
CA GLN A 93 -11.23 -11.18 4.31
C GLN A 93 -10.79 -12.54 3.81
N VAL A 94 -11.71 -13.51 3.82
CA VAL A 94 -11.54 -14.83 3.21
C VAL A 94 -12.21 -14.83 1.85
N ILE A 95 -11.43 -15.02 0.79
CA ILE A 95 -11.94 -15.14 -0.59
C ILE A 95 -11.27 -16.36 -1.21
N ASP A 96 -12.07 -17.24 -1.82
CA ASP A 96 -11.62 -18.53 -2.38
C ASP A 96 -10.88 -19.40 -1.34
N GLY A 97 -11.36 -19.36 -0.08
CA GLY A 97 -10.79 -20.10 1.04
C GLY A 97 -9.37 -19.69 1.42
N ARG A 98 -8.98 -18.43 1.17
CA ARG A 98 -7.70 -17.85 1.59
C ARG A 98 -7.88 -16.44 2.16
N HIS A 99 -7.11 -16.09 3.18
CA HIS A 99 -7.02 -14.69 3.62
C HIS A 99 -6.33 -13.84 2.55
N ARG A 100 -6.99 -12.77 2.10
CA ARG A 100 -6.49 -11.83 1.07
C ARG A 100 -5.70 -10.65 1.63
N CYS A 101 -5.61 -10.54 2.96
CA CYS A 101 -4.88 -9.47 3.66
C CYS A 101 -3.42 -9.83 3.97
N PHE A 102 -2.96 -11.02 3.59
CA PHE A 102 -1.57 -11.45 3.72
C PHE A 102 -0.86 -11.34 2.37
N TYR A 103 0.36 -10.80 2.41
CA TYR A 103 1.19 -10.58 1.22
C TYR A 103 2.61 -11.09 1.47
N ASP A 104 3.25 -11.57 0.42
CA ASP A 104 4.60 -12.14 0.48
C ASP A 104 5.63 -11.05 0.87
N LEU A 105 6.39 -11.30 1.94
CA LEU A 105 7.43 -10.40 2.47
C LEU A 105 8.80 -10.63 1.84
N ASN A 106 9.00 -11.77 1.19
CA ASN A 106 10.22 -12.13 0.49
C ASN A 106 10.22 -11.59 -0.95
N THR A 107 9.07 -11.14 -1.45
CA THR A 107 8.93 -10.43 -2.73
C THR A 107 8.59 -8.96 -2.51
N SER A 108 8.40 -8.20 -3.59
CA SER A 108 7.92 -6.83 -3.51
C SER A 108 6.42 -6.70 -3.23
N ASP A 109 5.69 -7.82 -3.10
CA ASP A 109 4.21 -7.82 -3.04
C ASP A 109 3.68 -6.99 -1.86
N TYR A 110 4.14 -7.28 -0.64
CA TYR A 110 3.74 -6.51 0.55
C TYR A 110 4.10 -5.02 0.44
N ALA A 111 5.31 -4.71 -0.06
CA ALA A 111 5.76 -3.33 -0.23
C ALA A 111 4.95 -2.57 -1.28
N VAL A 112 4.61 -3.23 -2.39
CA VAL A 112 3.78 -2.67 -3.46
C VAL A 112 2.36 -2.46 -2.96
N HIS A 113 1.81 -3.42 -2.22
CA HIS A 113 0.50 -3.32 -1.61
C HIS A 113 0.40 -2.08 -0.71
N LEU A 114 1.28 -1.95 0.29
CA LEU A 114 1.29 -0.80 1.19
C LEU A 114 1.44 0.53 0.46
N MET A 115 2.31 0.59 -0.55
CA MET A 115 2.50 1.81 -1.32
C MET A 115 1.26 2.19 -2.15
N TYR A 116 0.64 1.24 -2.85
CA TYR A 116 -0.46 1.51 -3.77
C TYR A 116 -1.83 1.61 -3.10
N HIS A 117 -2.00 1.00 -1.93
CA HIS A 117 -3.27 0.98 -1.21
C HIS A 117 -3.28 1.87 0.02
N HIS A 118 -2.12 2.10 0.65
CA HIS A 118 -2.00 2.80 1.92
C HIS A 118 -1.03 4.00 1.86
N GLY A 119 -0.28 4.16 0.76
CA GLY A 119 0.69 5.24 0.59
C GLY A 119 1.75 5.22 1.68
N ILE A 120 2.35 4.06 1.93
CA ILE A 120 3.39 3.84 2.96
C ILE A 120 4.64 3.26 2.32
N PHE A 121 5.78 3.90 2.57
CA PHE A 121 7.10 3.46 2.11
C PHE A 121 7.63 2.29 2.94
N THR A 122 8.62 1.57 2.40
CA THR A 122 9.33 0.49 3.11
C THR A 122 10.08 0.93 4.36
N THR A 123 10.29 2.23 4.51
CA THR A 123 10.87 2.89 5.68
C THR A 123 9.86 3.14 6.80
N GLY A 124 8.57 2.86 6.56
CA GLY A 124 7.47 3.20 7.46
C GLY A 124 6.99 4.65 7.35
N SER A 125 7.55 5.47 6.45
CA SER A 125 7.07 6.83 6.25
C SER A 125 5.80 6.88 5.38
N PHE A 126 4.99 7.91 5.60
CA PHE A 126 3.77 8.15 4.83
C PHE A 126 4.07 8.99 3.58
N CYS A 127 3.39 8.66 2.47
CA CYS A 127 3.32 9.53 1.31
C CYS A 127 2.63 10.85 1.69
N LEU A 128 3.20 11.95 1.20
CA LEU A 128 2.57 13.27 1.27
C LEU A 128 1.22 13.28 0.54
N GLU A 129 0.24 13.96 1.13
CA GLU A 129 -1.05 14.19 0.50
C GLU A 129 -0.92 15.33 -0.52
N PRO A 130 -1.54 15.21 -1.71
CA PRO A 130 -1.56 16.30 -2.67
C PRO A 130 -2.40 17.46 -2.13
N THR A 131 -1.81 18.66 -2.11
CA THR A 131 -2.47 19.88 -1.62
C THR A 131 -3.34 20.57 -2.66
N VAL A 132 -3.09 20.29 -3.94
CA VAL A 132 -3.83 20.86 -5.07
C VAL A 132 -4.65 19.77 -5.74
N HIS A 133 -5.97 19.93 -5.73
CA HIS A 133 -6.95 19.10 -6.44
C HIS A 133 -7.78 20.00 -7.35
N LYS A 134 -7.56 19.90 -8.66
CA LYS A 134 -8.16 20.80 -9.66
C LYS A 134 -8.56 20.05 -10.92
N LEU A 135 -9.43 20.66 -11.73
CA LEU A 135 -9.66 20.19 -13.07
C LEU A 135 -8.42 20.44 -13.96
N ALA A 136 -8.18 19.55 -14.91
CA ALA A 136 -7.07 19.63 -15.86
C ALA A 136 -7.57 19.26 -17.26
N LYS A 137 -7.00 19.91 -18.27
CA LYS A 137 -7.27 19.59 -19.68
C LYS A 137 -6.48 18.35 -20.10
N GLU A 138 -7.18 17.25 -20.39
CA GLU A 138 -6.63 16.04 -20.99
C GLU A 138 -6.82 16.09 -22.51
N TYR A 139 -5.71 16.13 -23.26
CA TYR A 139 -5.74 15.99 -24.71
C TYR A 139 -5.69 14.52 -25.12
N LYS A 140 -6.76 14.04 -25.78
CA LYS A 140 -6.82 12.68 -26.34
C LYS A 140 -6.36 12.69 -27.79
N SER A 141 -5.13 12.24 -28.03
CA SER A 141 -4.52 12.17 -29.37
C SER A 141 -5.38 11.42 -30.39
N ARG A 142 -5.93 10.26 -30.01
CA ARG A 142 -6.76 9.42 -30.90
C ARG A 142 -8.04 10.11 -31.39
N THR A 143 -8.66 10.96 -30.57
CA THR A 143 -9.91 11.64 -30.94
C THR A 143 -9.72 13.11 -31.26
N LYS A 144 -8.50 13.65 -31.10
CA LYS A 144 -8.18 15.09 -31.15
C LYS A 144 -9.13 15.95 -30.29
N LYS A 145 -9.62 15.41 -29.18
CA LYS A 145 -10.58 16.08 -28.27
C LYS A 145 -9.89 16.43 -26.96
N ILE A 146 -10.26 17.59 -26.41
CA ILE A 146 -9.91 18.01 -25.06
C ILE A 146 -11.05 17.61 -24.12
N ARG A 147 -10.71 17.07 -22.95
CA ARG A 147 -11.67 16.80 -21.87
C ARG A 147 -11.15 17.39 -20.57
N LEU A 148 -12.04 17.86 -19.72
CA LEU A 148 -11.70 18.19 -18.34
C LEU A 148 -11.70 16.91 -17.51
N VAL A 149 -10.66 16.72 -16.71
CA VAL A 149 -10.51 15.59 -15.79
C VAL A 149 -10.05 16.11 -14.45
N GLU A 150 -10.49 15.49 -13.36
CA GLU A 150 -9.92 15.77 -12.05
C GLU A 150 -8.45 15.34 -11.99
N SER A 151 -7.66 16.16 -11.32
CA SER A 151 -6.22 15.95 -11.21
C SER A 151 -5.68 16.45 -9.88
N VAL A 152 -4.57 15.86 -9.47
CA VAL A 152 -3.78 16.30 -8.32
C VAL A 152 -2.40 16.74 -8.76
N GLN A 153 -1.85 17.72 -8.08
CA GLN A 153 -0.43 18.07 -8.25
C GLN A 153 0.41 17.34 -7.21
N CYS A 154 1.54 16.78 -7.65
CA CYS A 154 2.48 16.14 -6.74
C CYS A 154 3.13 17.20 -5.82
N PRO A 155 3.04 17.04 -4.49
CA PRO A 155 3.52 18.03 -3.52
C PRO A 155 5.02 17.89 -3.21
N TYR A 156 5.69 16.87 -3.75
CA TYR A 156 7.13 16.67 -3.52
C TYR A 156 7.93 17.76 -4.23
N ASP A 157 8.92 18.30 -3.53
CA ASP A 157 9.76 19.38 -4.01
C ASP A 157 10.41 19.06 -5.37
N GLY A 158 10.41 20.04 -6.26
CA GLY A 158 10.89 19.89 -7.63
C GLY A 158 10.09 18.95 -8.55
N CYS A 159 8.98 18.36 -8.09
CA CYS A 159 8.19 17.45 -8.92
C CYS A 159 7.11 18.15 -9.72
N GLY A 160 6.16 18.79 -9.04
CA GLY A 160 5.07 19.58 -9.65
C GLY A 160 4.18 18.83 -10.66
N LEU A 161 4.32 17.51 -10.80
CA LEU A 161 3.62 16.77 -11.84
C LEU A 161 2.11 16.75 -11.58
N VAL A 162 1.32 17.12 -12.59
CA VAL A 162 -0.14 17.02 -12.54
C VAL A 162 -0.58 15.64 -13.00
N ILE A 163 -1.30 14.93 -12.14
CA ILE A 163 -1.64 13.52 -12.26
C ILE A 163 -3.16 13.37 -12.21
N LYS A 164 -3.71 12.67 -13.18
CA LYS A 164 -5.14 12.41 -13.27
C LYS A 164 -5.64 11.55 -12.10
N VAL A 165 -6.79 11.94 -11.56
CA VAL A 165 -7.56 11.20 -10.55
C VAL A 165 -8.61 10.33 -11.23
N ASN A 166 -8.91 9.16 -10.66
CA ASN A 166 -9.97 8.28 -11.17
C ASN A 166 -11.29 8.54 -10.45
N SER A 167 -12.03 9.58 -10.87
CA SER A 167 -13.28 10.04 -10.22
C SER A 167 -14.40 8.99 -10.13
N LYS A 168 -14.27 7.83 -10.80
CA LYS A 168 -15.21 6.71 -10.71
C LYS A 168 -14.89 5.71 -9.59
N GLN A 169 -13.77 5.89 -8.89
CA GLN A 169 -13.31 4.99 -7.84
C GLN A 169 -13.38 5.67 -6.47
N ALA A 170 -13.32 4.86 -5.40
CA ALA A 170 -13.33 5.34 -4.03
C ALA A 170 -12.04 4.93 -3.28
N GLY A 171 -11.80 5.56 -2.13
CA GLY A 171 -10.63 5.30 -1.28
C GLY A 171 -9.31 5.49 -2.02
N SER A 172 -8.31 4.65 -1.74
CA SER A 172 -6.99 4.74 -2.39
C SER A 172 -7.02 4.51 -3.90
N LYS A 173 -8.04 3.82 -4.46
CA LYS A 173 -8.17 3.62 -5.90
C LYS A 173 -8.39 4.94 -6.67
N LEU A 174 -9.00 5.93 -6.03
CA LEU A 174 -9.20 7.29 -6.56
C LEU A 174 -7.86 7.93 -6.94
N VAL A 175 -6.86 7.79 -6.05
CA VAL A 175 -5.51 8.37 -6.16
C VAL A 175 -4.43 7.36 -6.56
N SER A 176 -4.82 6.18 -7.05
CA SER A 176 -3.88 5.09 -7.40
C SER A 176 -2.80 5.49 -8.42
N ALA A 177 -3.13 6.36 -9.38
CA ALA A 177 -2.16 6.89 -10.34
C ALA A 177 -1.11 7.80 -9.66
N TYR A 178 -1.54 8.58 -8.66
CA TYR A 178 -0.66 9.40 -7.84
C TYR A 178 0.27 8.53 -6.98
N LEU A 179 -0.27 7.54 -6.26
CA LEU A 179 0.53 6.62 -5.45
C LEU A 179 1.56 5.85 -6.29
N ARG A 180 1.18 5.45 -7.51
CA ARG A 180 2.11 4.85 -8.49
C ARG A 180 3.21 5.81 -8.91
N HIS A 181 2.87 7.07 -9.18
CA HIS A 181 3.85 8.10 -9.49
C HIS A 181 4.84 8.27 -8.32
N VAL A 182 4.34 8.41 -7.10
CA VAL A 182 5.16 8.57 -5.89
C VAL A 182 6.14 7.42 -5.72
N ARG A 183 5.67 6.16 -5.81
CA ARG A 183 6.55 4.98 -5.76
C ARG A 183 7.70 5.03 -6.76
N ASN A 184 7.41 5.47 -7.99
CA ASN A 184 8.35 5.39 -9.10
C ASN A 184 9.31 6.59 -9.17
N LYS A 185 8.96 7.73 -8.58
CA LYS A 185 9.71 8.99 -8.72
C LYS A 185 10.25 9.53 -7.39
N HIS A 186 9.59 9.22 -6.28
CA HIS A 186 9.94 9.69 -4.95
C HIS A 186 10.40 8.51 -4.11
N ILE A 187 11.68 8.19 -4.19
CA ILE A 187 12.29 7.17 -3.34
C ILE A 187 12.47 7.78 -1.95
N ASP A 188 11.92 7.16 -0.91
CA ASP A 188 12.30 7.51 0.45
C ASP A 188 13.75 7.05 0.72
N ARG A 189 14.68 8.02 0.68
CA ARG A 189 16.12 7.77 0.73
C ARG A 189 16.67 7.42 2.12
N ARG A 190 15.84 7.13 3.13
CA ARG A 190 16.36 6.74 4.46
C ARG A 190 17.29 5.51 4.44
N ASN A 191 17.23 4.66 3.42
CA ASN A 191 18.12 3.49 3.28
C ASN A 191 19.46 3.74 2.56
N HIS A 192 19.78 4.97 2.10
CA HIS A 192 21.06 5.25 1.41
C HIS A 192 22.09 6.05 2.23
N ARG A 193 21.83 6.36 3.51
CA ARG A 193 22.80 7.05 4.40
C ARG A 193 23.74 6.10 5.18
N ARG A 194 23.95 4.87 4.71
CA ARG A 194 25.00 3.98 5.21
C ARG A 194 25.80 3.43 4.03
N GLN A 195 26.72 4.24 3.52
CA GLN A 195 27.96 3.85 2.82
C GLN A 195 28.60 5.11 2.23
N LYS A 196 29.19 5.93 3.09
CA LYS A 196 30.37 6.76 2.81
C LYS A 196 31.02 7.09 4.15
N VAL A 197 31.89 6.19 4.61
CA VAL A 197 33.06 6.54 5.43
C VAL A 197 34.24 6.23 4.53
#